data_AF-A0A443DI17-F1
#
_entry.id   AF-A0A443DI17-F1
#
_cell.length_a   1.000
_cell.length_b   1.000
_cell.length_c   1.000
_cell.angle_alpha   90.00
_cell.angle_beta   90.00
_cell.angle_gamma   90.00
#
_symmetry.space_group_name_H-M   'P 1'
#
loop_
_entity.id
_entity.type
_entity.pdbx_description
1 polymer ?
#
loop_
_entity_poly.entity_id
_entity_poly.type
_entity_poly.pdbx_seq_one_letter_code
_entity_poly.pdbx_strand_id
1 'polypeptide(L)'
;AQYPSPAILADAVKASCASAVTVSLRREMAGGKGGEKFWSLIQSLRLHVLPNTAGCHSVKEAVTTAKMAREVFGTNWIKLEVIGNHDTLQPDVFGLVEAARILCDDGFAVFPYTTDDLVVAERLLEAGCRVLMPWCAPIGSALGPVNITALRSMRGHFPDVPLIVDAGLGR
;
A
#
# COMPACT_ATOMS: atom_id res chain seq x y z
N ALA A 1 -10.63 -5.38 0.47
CA ALA A 1 -11.29 -6.18 -0.57
C ALA A 1 -12.80 -6.01 -0.52
N GLN A 2 -13.38 -5.48 -1.59
CA GLN A 2 -14.83 -5.43 -1.84
C GLN A 2 -15.27 -6.61 -2.75
N TYR A 3 -14.48 -7.69 -2.82
CA TYR A 3 -14.85 -8.87 -3.60
C TYR A 3 -16.06 -9.56 -2.98
N PRO A 4 -17.07 -9.98 -3.77
CA PRO A 4 -18.30 -10.57 -3.23
C PRO A 4 -18.09 -11.93 -2.56
N SER A 5 -17.01 -12.65 -2.89
CA SER A 5 -16.64 -13.90 -2.24
C SER A 5 -15.14 -14.19 -2.37
N PRO A 6 -14.58 -15.09 -1.52
CA PRO A 6 -13.20 -15.53 -1.64
C PRO A 6 -12.90 -16.24 -2.98
N ALA A 7 -13.89 -16.95 -3.54
CA ALA A 7 -13.75 -17.60 -4.85
C ALA A 7 -13.56 -16.55 -5.98
N ILE A 8 -14.38 -15.48 -5.98
CA ILE A 8 -14.25 -14.41 -6.98
C ILE A 8 -12.91 -13.69 -6.84
N LEU A 9 -12.43 -13.46 -5.61
CA LEU A 9 -11.08 -12.94 -5.39
C LEU A 9 -10.01 -13.83 -6.05
N ALA A 10 -10.09 -15.15 -5.82
CA ALA A 10 -9.12 -16.10 -6.37
C ALA A 10 -9.12 -16.09 -7.90
N ASP A 11 -10.31 -16.08 -8.52
CA ASP A 11 -10.45 -16.05 -9.97
C ASP A 11 -9.96 -14.72 -10.56
N ALA A 12 -10.26 -13.59 -9.91
CA ALA A 12 -9.76 -12.28 -10.32
C ALA A 12 -8.22 -12.19 -10.26
N VAL A 13 -7.62 -12.75 -9.20
CA VAL A 13 -6.16 -12.81 -9.06
C VAL A 13 -5.51 -13.69 -10.15
N LYS A 14 -6.10 -14.85 -10.45
CA LYS A 14 -5.63 -15.72 -11.54
C LYS A 14 -5.74 -15.03 -12.90
N ALA A 15 -6.86 -14.36 -13.16
CA ALA A 15 -7.12 -13.69 -14.42
C ALA A 15 -6.20 -12.47 -14.63
N SER A 16 -5.80 -11.78 -13.55
CA SER A 16 -4.91 -10.62 -13.65
C SER A 16 -3.44 -10.98 -13.84
N CYS A 17 -3.06 -12.24 -13.61
CA CYS A 17 -1.67 -12.70 -13.60
C CYS A 17 -0.77 -11.89 -12.65
N ALA A 18 -1.35 -11.33 -11.57
CA ALA A 18 -0.60 -10.53 -10.61
C ALA A 18 0.40 -11.39 -9.84
N SER A 19 1.63 -10.89 -9.67
CA SER A 19 2.67 -11.58 -8.88
C SER A 19 2.62 -11.24 -7.38
N ALA A 20 1.86 -10.21 -7.00
CA ALA A 20 1.72 -9.76 -5.62
C ALA A 20 0.28 -9.35 -5.30
N VAL A 21 -0.12 -9.50 -4.04
CA VAL A 21 -1.44 -9.07 -3.54
C VAL A 21 -1.29 -8.29 -2.23
N THR A 22 -2.00 -7.18 -2.14
CA THR A 22 -2.05 -6.39 -0.90
C THR A 22 -3.05 -6.97 0.09
N VAL A 23 -2.62 -7.15 1.35
CA VAL A 23 -3.45 -7.72 2.42
C VAL A 23 -3.43 -6.80 3.64
N SER A 24 -4.57 -6.63 4.31
CA SER A 24 -4.66 -5.82 5.53
C SER A 24 -4.67 -6.70 6.77
N LEU A 25 -3.83 -6.38 7.75
CA LEU A 25 -3.74 -7.10 9.03
C LEU A 25 -5.06 -7.10 9.81
N ARG A 26 -5.80 -5.98 9.78
CA ARG A 26 -7.09 -5.86 10.47
C ARG A 26 -8.11 -6.91 10.00
N ARG A 27 -8.04 -7.34 8.74
CA ARG A 27 -8.97 -8.33 8.18
C ARG A 27 -8.67 -9.75 8.65
N GLU A 28 -7.40 -10.08 8.85
CA GLU A 28 -7.01 -11.38 9.43
C GLU A 28 -7.44 -11.48 10.90
N MET A 29 -7.23 -10.42 11.67
CA MET A 29 -7.52 -10.41 13.11
C MET A 29 -9.02 -10.33 13.43
N ALA A 30 -9.83 -9.72 12.57
CA ALA A 30 -11.25 -9.46 12.85
C ALA A 30 -12.17 -10.70 12.73
N GLY A 31 -11.65 -11.89 12.39
CA GLY A 31 -12.48 -12.92 11.79
C GLY A 31 -12.36 -14.34 12.29
N GLY A 32 -11.90 -14.68 13.51
CA GLY A 32 -11.95 -16.05 14.04
C GLY A 32 -11.61 -17.16 13.01
N LYS A 33 -12.47 -18.19 12.86
CA LYS A 33 -12.33 -19.25 11.82
C LYS A 33 -12.35 -18.75 10.36
N GLY A 34 -12.79 -17.51 10.12
CA GLY A 34 -12.82 -16.86 8.81
C GLY A 34 -11.50 -16.22 8.41
N GLY A 35 -10.71 -15.71 9.36
CA GLY A 35 -9.35 -15.19 9.13
C GLY A 35 -8.43 -16.30 8.64
N GLU A 36 -8.38 -17.42 9.36
CA GLU A 36 -7.58 -18.60 8.97
C GLU A 36 -7.89 -19.12 7.56
N LYS A 37 -9.18 -19.11 7.17
CA LYS A 37 -9.60 -19.51 5.82
C LYS A 37 -9.16 -18.52 4.76
N PHE A 38 -9.20 -17.22 5.05
CA PHE A 38 -8.76 -16.19 4.13
C PHE A 38 -7.24 -16.23 3.95
N TRP A 39 -6.47 -16.38 5.03
CA TRP A 39 -5.02 -16.56 4.94
C TRP A 39 -4.64 -17.82 4.16
N SER A 40 -5.30 -18.95 4.44
CA SER A 40 -5.08 -20.20 3.70
C SER A 40 -5.36 -20.03 2.20
N LEU A 41 -6.39 -19.25 1.84
CA LEU A 41 -6.66 -18.90 0.45
C LEU A 41 -5.50 -18.10 -0.15
N ILE A 42 -5.04 -17.03 0.51
CA ILE A 42 -3.94 -16.20 0.00
C ILE A 42 -2.66 -17.04 -0.19
N GLN A 43 -2.34 -17.92 0.75
CA GLN A 43 -1.21 -18.85 0.62
C GLN A 43 -1.38 -19.79 -0.58
N SER A 44 -2.60 -20.29 -0.84
CA SER A 44 -2.88 -21.16 -1.98
C SER A 44 -2.68 -20.49 -3.34
N LEU A 45 -2.76 -19.16 -3.41
CA LEU A 45 -2.51 -18.39 -4.64
C LEU A 45 -1.02 -18.31 -5.00
N ARG A 46 -0.11 -18.65 -4.07
CA ARG A 46 1.35 -18.67 -4.27
C ARG A 46 1.93 -17.36 -4.82
N LEU A 47 1.43 -16.23 -4.31
CA LEU A 47 1.88 -14.89 -4.68
C LEU A 47 2.70 -14.24 -3.57
N HIS A 48 3.43 -13.18 -3.90
CA HIS A 48 4.01 -12.31 -2.89
C HIS A 48 2.91 -11.57 -2.12
N VAL A 49 3.02 -11.56 -0.80
CA VAL A 49 2.11 -10.82 0.06
C VAL A 49 2.73 -9.46 0.37
N LEU A 50 1.97 -8.40 0.09
CA LEU A 50 2.32 -7.03 0.43
C LEU A 50 1.36 -6.56 1.54
N PRO A 51 1.69 -6.74 2.82
CA PRO A 51 0.83 -6.25 3.89
C PRO A 51 0.71 -4.74 3.85
N ASN A 52 -0.38 -4.18 4.37
CA ASN A 52 -0.56 -2.74 4.48
C ASN A 52 -0.99 -2.26 5.87
N THR A 53 -0.76 -0.98 6.13
CA THR A 53 -1.17 -0.28 7.35
C THR A 53 -2.52 0.44 7.17
N ALA A 54 -3.44 -0.14 6.40
CA ALA A 54 -4.72 0.48 6.09
C ALA A 54 -5.51 0.86 7.36
N GLY A 55 -5.99 2.10 7.38
CA GLY A 55 -6.76 2.67 8.48
C GLY A 55 -5.91 3.13 9.68
N CYS A 56 -4.59 3.23 9.54
CA CYS A 56 -3.73 3.91 10.50
C CYS A 56 -3.76 5.42 10.28
N HIS A 57 -3.90 6.18 11.36
CA HIS A 57 -4.04 7.64 11.36
C HIS A 57 -2.87 8.36 12.04
N SER A 58 -1.86 7.62 12.49
CA SER A 58 -0.64 8.18 13.08
C SER A 58 0.57 7.33 12.73
N VAL A 59 1.75 7.94 12.83
CA VAL A 59 3.06 7.28 12.69
C VAL A 59 3.14 6.03 13.58
N LYS A 60 2.78 6.18 14.86
CA LYS A 60 2.82 5.10 15.84
C LYS A 60 1.95 3.92 15.45
N GLU A 61 0.72 4.17 14.99
CA GLU A 61 -0.19 3.11 14.56
C GLU A 61 0.35 2.38 13.33
N ALA A 62 0.87 3.11 12.35
CA ALA A 62 1.37 2.54 11.12
C ALA A 62 2.62 1.67 11.38
N VAL A 63 3.59 2.18 12.13
CA VAL A 63 4.80 1.43 12.52
C VAL A 63 4.45 0.18 13.32
N THR A 64 3.53 0.28 14.28
CA THR A 64 3.09 -0.87 15.08
C THR A 64 2.43 -1.93 14.20
N THR A 65 1.52 -1.52 13.31
CA THR A 65 0.82 -2.41 12.39
C THR A 65 1.80 -3.09 11.42
N ALA A 66 2.79 -2.36 10.91
CA ALA A 66 3.82 -2.90 10.03
C ALA A 66 4.65 -3.99 10.71
N LYS A 67 5.08 -3.76 11.96
CA LYS A 67 5.83 -4.75 12.75
C LYS A 67 5.00 -6.00 13.03
N MET A 68 3.74 -5.84 13.40
CA MET A 68 2.84 -6.99 13.56
C MET A 68 2.63 -7.75 12.24
N ALA A 69 2.50 -7.03 11.12
CA ALA A 69 2.34 -7.64 9.81
C ALA A 69 3.57 -8.45 9.38
N ARG A 70 4.78 -7.97 9.71
CA ARG A 70 6.02 -8.74 9.48
C ARG A 70 5.99 -10.09 10.21
N GLU A 71 5.58 -10.11 11.47
CA GLU A 71 5.47 -11.35 12.25
C GLU A 71 4.41 -12.30 11.70
N VAL A 72 3.25 -11.77 11.30
CA VAL A 72 2.12 -12.59 10.81
C VAL A 72 2.37 -13.15 9.41
N PHE A 73 2.96 -12.35 8.53
CA PHE A 73 3.09 -12.69 7.11
C PHE A 73 4.51 -13.11 6.70
N GLY A 74 5.49 -13.00 7.59
CA GLY A 74 6.87 -13.45 7.34
C GLY A 74 7.58 -12.68 6.22
N THR A 75 7.26 -11.39 6.03
CA THR A 75 7.82 -10.55 4.97
C THR A 75 8.23 -9.18 5.49
N ASN A 76 9.30 -8.62 4.93
CA ASN A 76 9.75 -7.25 5.20
C ASN A 76 9.11 -6.22 4.26
N TRP A 77 8.28 -6.64 3.30
CA TRP A 77 7.55 -5.71 2.44
C TRP A 77 6.39 -5.09 3.22
N ILE A 78 6.19 -3.78 3.08
CA ILE A 78 5.05 -3.10 3.68
C ILE A 78 4.54 -1.97 2.78
N LYS A 79 3.26 -2.03 2.41
CA LYS A 79 2.53 -0.89 1.85
C LYS A 79 2.16 0.06 2.98
N LEU A 80 2.90 1.15 3.07
CA LEU A 80 2.76 2.12 4.14
C LEU A 80 1.67 3.13 3.77
N GLU A 81 0.64 3.18 4.60
CA GLU A 81 -0.49 4.10 4.55
C GLU A 81 -0.59 4.82 5.91
N VAL A 82 -0.50 6.15 5.89
CA VAL A 82 -0.79 7.01 7.05
C VAL A 82 -1.85 8.01 6.60
N ILE A 83 -3.08 7.86 7.08
CA ILE A 83 -4.24 8.59 6.56
C ILE A 83 -4.45 9.90 7.33
N GLY A 84 -4.30 11.02 6.63
CA GLY A 84 -4.49 12.36 7.18
C GLY A 84 -5.93 12.84 7.12
N ASN A 85 -6.68 12.47 6.08
CA ASN A 85 -8.10 12.79 5.96
C ASN A 85 -8.93 11.51 5.81
N HIS A 86 -9.92 11.31 6.68
CA HIS A 86 -10.73 10.11 6.71
C HIS A 86 -11.70 9.99 5.52
N ASP A 87 -12.28 11.11 5.08
CA ASP A 87 -13.31 11.13 4.04
C ASP A 87 -12.71 10.91 2.65
N THR A 88 -11.57 11.55 2.37
CA THR A 88 -10.88 11.45 1.07
C THR A 88 -9.84 10.34 1.04
N LEU A 89 -9.52 9.75 2.20
CA LEU A 89 -8.41 8.79 2.37
C LEU A 89 -7.07 9.34 1.85
N GLN A 90 -6.89 10.67 1.90
CA GLN A 90 -5.65 11.34 1.53
C GLN A 90 -4.56 11.03 2.57
N PRO A 91 -3.32 10.74 2.13
CA PRO A 91 -2.23 10.49 3.05
C PRO A 91 -1.80 11.76 3.80
N ASP A 92 -1.47 11.62 5.08
CA ASP A 92 -0.66 12.60 5.81
C ASP A 92 0.79 12.41 5.39
N VAL A 93 1.26 13.25 4.46
CA VAL A 93 2.61 13.12 3.89
C VAL A 93 3.72 13.38 4.91
N PHE A 94 3.46 14.15 5.98
CA PHE A 94 4.46 14.42 7.01
C PHE A 94 4.67 13.18 7.88
N GLY A 95 3.57 12.63 8.41
CA GLY A 95 3.62 11.37 9.16
C GLY A 95 4.08 10.20 8.29
N LEU A 96 3.75 10.19 7.00
CA LEU A 96 4.20 9.15 6.07
C LEU A 96 5.72 9.10 5.94
N VAL A 97 6.38 10.25 5.71
CA VAL A 97 7.85 10.32 5.59
C VAL A 97 8.53 9.89 6.89
N GLU A 98 7.99 10.32 8.04
CA GLU A 98 8.52 9.92 9.34
C GLU A 98 8.41 8.40 9.55
N ALA A 99 7.23 7.83 9.32
CA ALA A 99 7.00 6.39 9.45
C ALA A 99 7.85 5.59 8.46
N ALA A 100 8.02 6.09 7.22
CA ALA A 100 8.85 5.46 6.20
C ALA A 100 10.30 5.34 6.67
N ARG A 101 10.88 6.43 7.22
CA ARG A 101 12.25 6.42 7.74
C ARG A 101 12.42 5.40 8.86
N ILE A 102 11.51 5.41 9.85
CA ILE A 102 11.54 4.45 10.97
C ILE A 102 11.51 3.00 10.46
N LEU A 103 10.66 2.70 9.48
CA LEU A 103 10.50 1.34 8.96
C LEU A 103 11.67 0.92 8.08
N CYS A 104 12.19 1.81 7.23
CA CYS A 104 13.39 1.55 6.43
C CYS A 104 14.60 1.27 7.34
N ASP A 105 14.79 2.05 8.41
CA ASP A 105 15.84 1.83 9.41
C ASP A 105 15.66 0.49 10.15
N ASP A 106 14.42 0.03 10.34
CA ASP A 106 14.07 -1.28 10.91
C ASP A 106 14.10 -2.44 9.87
N GLY A 107 14.64 -2.18 8.67
CA GLY A 107 14.88 -3.18 7.63
C GLY A 107 13.68 -3.52 6.74
N PHE A 108 12.61 -2.71 6.76
CA PHE A 108 11.48 -2.89 5.85
C PHE A 108 11.79 -2.40 4.44
N ALA A 109 11.23 -3.09 3.44
CA ALA A 109 11.06 -2.57 2.10
C ALA A 109 9.71 -1.83 2.04
N VAL A 110 9.76 -0.51 2.16
CA VAL A 110 8.57 0.34 2.25
C VAL A 110 8.05 0.72 0.86
N PHE A 111 6.73 0.57 0.70
CA PHE A 111 5.93 0.91 -0.47
C PHE A 111 4.95 2.04 -0.08
N PRO A 112 5.35 3.33 -0.19
CA PRO A 112 4.62 4.43 0.43
C PRO A 112 3.45 4.94 -0.43
N TYR A 113 2.22 4.77 0.05
CA TYR A 113 1.03 5.41 -0.56
C TYR A 113 1.10 6.92 -0.32
N THR A 114 1.38 7.67 -1.39
CA THR A 114 1.69 9.11 -1.34
C THR A 114 0.91 9.90 -2.39
N THR A 115 1.04 11.22 -2.39
CA THR A 115 0.54 12.09 -3.45
C THR A 115 1.54 12.18 -4.62
N ASP A 116 1.13 12.86 -5.68
CA ASP A 116 1.89 13.19 -6.89
C ASP A 116 2.90 14.37 -6.69
N ASP A 117 3.33 14.62 -5.45
CA ASP A 117 4.24 15.69 -5.07
C ASP A 117 5.72 15.26 -5.18
N LEU A 118 6.52 16.01 -5.95
CA LEU A 118 7.94 15.72 -6.18
C LEU A 118 8.79 15.86 -4.92
N VAL A 119 8.51 16.88 -4.09
CA VAL A 119 9.28 17.13 -2.87
C VAL A 119 9.03 16.01 -1.88
N VAL A 120 7.77 15.58 -1.72
CA VAL A 120 7.45 14.43 -0.86
C VAL A 120 8.13 13.15 -1.38
N ALA A 121 8.13 12.93 -2.70
CA ALA A 121 8.82 11.80 -3.30
C ALA A 121 10.33 11.79 -3.02
N GLU A 122 11.03 12.94 -3.13
CA GLU A 122 12.46 13.05 -2.76
C GLU A 122 12.66 12.67 -1.29
N ARG A 123 11.84 13.20 -0.39
CA ARG A 123 11.92 12.89 1.05
C ARG A 123 11.67 11.41 1.36
N LEU A 124 10.79 10.75 0.63
CA LEU A 124 10.54 9.31 0.78
C LEU A 124 11.76 8.48 0.33
N LEU A 125 12.43 8.88 -0.75
CA LEU A 125 13.66 8.23 -1.21
C LEU A 125 14.82 8.47 -0.22
N GLU A 126 14.97 9.70 0.30
CA GLU A 126 15.93 10.04 1.36
C GLU A 126 15.68 9.22 2.64
N ALA A 127 14.41 8.95 2.97
CA ALA A 127 14.02 8.09 4.08
C ALA A 127 14.31 6.60 3.84
N GLY A 128 14.78 6.21 2.65
CA GLY A 128 15.19 4.84 2.32
C GLY A 128 14.20 4.04 1.48
N CYS A 129 13.05 4.62 1.09
CA CYS A 129 12.15 3.97 0.14
C CYS A 129 12.86 3.74 -1.20
N ARG A 130 12.58 2.61 -1.86
CA ARG A 130 13.15 2.28 -3.17
C ARG A 130 12.11 2.25 -4.30
N VAL A 131 10.88 2.60 -3.96
CA VAL A 131 9.72 2.65 -4.84
C VAL A 131 8.89 3.85 -4.43
N LEU A 132 8.25 4.49 -5.40
CA LEU A 132 7.27 5.55 -5.18
C LEU A 132 5.90 5.04 -5.61
N MET A 133 4.89 5.28 -4.78
CA MET A 133 3.52 4.85 -5.05
C MET A 133 2.53 6.03 -4.95
N PRO A 134 2.58 6.98 -5.92
CA PRO A 134 1.67 8.12 -5.93
C PRO A 134 0.26 7.65 -6.28
N TRP A 135 -0.74 8.36 -5.74
CA TRP A 135 -2.12 8.11 -6.09
C TRP A 135 -2.46 8.51 -7.53
N CYS A 136 -3.48 7.89 -8.12
CA CYS A 136 -4.09 8.37 -9.36
C CYS A 136 -5.16 9.45 -9.08
N ALA A 137 -5.94 9.19 -8.03
CA ALA A 137 -7.01 9.99 -7.45
C ALA A 137 -7.34 9.40 -6.04
N PRO A 138 -8.19 10.04 -5.22
CA PRO A 138 -8.61 9.49 -3.93
C PRO A 138 -9.08 8.03 -4.01
N ILE A 139 -8.75 7.21 -3.00
CA ILE A 139 -9.09 5.79 -2.94
C ILE A 139 -10.61 5.60 -3.12
N GLY A 140 -10.99 4.65 -3.98
CA GLY A 140 -12.39 4.30 -4.22
C GLY A 140 -13.19 5.27 -5.09
N SER A 141 -12.60 6.40 -5.50
CA SER A 141 -13.29 7.41 -6.32
C SER A 141 -13.53 6.99 -7.77
N ALA A 142 -12.69 6.11 -8.32
CA ALA A 142 -12.71 5.68 -9.72
C ALA A 142 -12.72 6.84 -10.75
N LEU A 143 -12.12 7.99 -10.40
CA LEU A 143 -12.04 9.16 -11.28
C LEU A 143 -11.01 8.98 -12.41
N GLY A 144 -10.12 8.00 -12.31
CA GLY A 144 -8.96 7.89 -13.18
C GLY A 144 -7.91 8.98 -12.88
N PRO A 145 -6.97 9.23 -13.81
CA PRO A 145 -5.88 10.17 -13.58
C PRO A 145 -6.35 11.62 -13.50
N VAL A 146 -6.46 12.18 -12.28
CA VAL A 146 -6.88 13.58 -12.10
C VAL A 146 -5.77 14.58 -12.42
N ASN A 147 -4.51 14.18 -12.26
CA ASN A 147 -3.35 15.03 -12.50
C ASN A 147 -2.25 14.29 -13.29
N ILE A 148 -2.55 13.99 -14.55
CA ILE A 148 -1.60 13.31 -15.46
C ILE A 148 -0.29 14.09 -15.60
N THR A 149 -0.35 15.42 -15.60
CA THR A 149 0.84 16.27 -15.73
C THR A 149 1.80 16.06 -14.57
N ALA A 150 1.33 16.05 -13.32
CA ALA A 150 2.19 15.77 -12.17
C ALA A 150 2.76 14.35 -12.19
N LEU A 151 1.94 13.34 -12.54
CA LEU A 151 2.44 11.96 -12.68
C LEU A 151 3.53 11.84 -13.76
N ARG A 152 3.38 12.56 -14.89
CA ARG A 152 4.42 12.63 -15.94
C ARG A 152 5.67 13.35 -15.46
N SER A 153 5.53 14.45 -14.72
CA SER A 153 6.64 15.15 -14.10
C SER A 153 7.40 14.24 -13.12
N MET A 154 6.68 13.50 -12.28
CA MET A 154 7.29 12.53 -11.36
C MET A 154 8.02 11.42 -12.09
N ARG A 155 7.42 10.85 -13.15
CA ARG A 155 8.10 9.85 -13.99
C ARG A 155 9.37 10.41 -14.63
N GLY A 156 9.34 11.65 -15.12
CA GLY A 156 10.48 12.32 -15.74
C GLY A 156 11.60 12.69 -14.76
N HIS A 157 11.25 13.08 -13.53
CA HIS A 157 12.21 13.47 -12.49
C HIS A 157 12.93 12.27 -11.87
N PHE A 158 12.24 11.13 -11.73
CA PHE A 158 12.80 9.93 -11.10
C PHE A 158 12.91 8.73 -12.05
N PRO A 159 13.54 8.82 -13.24
CA PRO A 159 13.41 7.82 -14.32
C PRO A 159 13.78 6.39 -13.92
N ASP A 160 14.73 6.22 -12.99
CA ASP A 160 15.24 4.91 -12.57
C ASP A 160 14.52 4.32 -11.35
N VAL A 161 13.59 5.07 -10.74
CA VAL A 161 12.84 4.62 -9.57
C VAL A 161 11.57 3.88 -10.02
N PRO A 162 11.29 2.68 -9.51
CA PRO A 162 10.01 2.02 -9.69
C PRO A 162 8.85 2.91 -9.22
N LEU A 163 7.87 3.09 -10.10
CA LEU A 163 6.76 4.01 -9.90
C LEU A 163 5.45 3.24 -10.09
N ILE A 164 4.68 3.09 -9.01
CA ILE A 164 3.44 2.31 -8.98
C ILE A 164 2.28 3.27 -8.74
N VAL A 165 1.52 3.61 -9.78
CA VAL A 165 0.31 4.43 -9.59
C VAL A 165 -0.74 3.57 -8.88
N ASP A 166 -1.11 3.96 -7.67
CA ASP A 166 -2.09 3.25 -6.83
C ASP A 166 -3.34 4.11 -6.61
N ALA A 167 -4.44 3.50 -6.21
CA ALA A 167 -5.71 4.16 -5.88
C ALA A 167 -6.35 4.99 -7.02
N GLY A 168 -7.65 5.22 -6.95
CA GLY A 168 -8.34 6.15 -7.85
C GLY A 168 -8.52 5.73 -9.32
N LEU A 169 -7.87 4.64 -9.77
CA LEU A 169 -8.08 4.09 -11.12
C LEU A 169 -9.56 3.75 -11.35
N GLY A 170 -10.07 4.16 -12.51
CA GLY A 170 -11.45 3.97 -12.96
C GLY A 170 -11.50 3.75 -14.46
N ARG A 171 -12.72 3.59 -15.00
CA ARG A 171 -12.96 3.45 -16.44
C ARG A 171 -13.13 4.80 -17.11
#